data_AF-A0A6I7YMU4-F1
#
_entry.id   AF-A0A6I7YMU4-F1
#
_cell.length_a   1.000
_cell.length_b   1.000
_cell.length_c   1.000
_cell.angle_alpha   90.00
_cell.angle_beta   90.00
_cell.angle_gamma   90.00
#
_symmetry.space_group_name_H-M   'P 1'
#
loop_
_entity.id
_entity.type
_entity.pdbx_description
1 polymer ?
#
loop_
_entity_poly.entity_id
_entity_poly.type
_entity_poly.pdbx_seq_one_letter_code
_entity_poly.pdbx_strand_id
1 'polypeptide(L)' 'MSLLSPATVSVRQAATLLGISFSSAYAAIRADNFPTKVIQIGGRYVVPTAPLLELLGIDELPETLEVA' A
#
# COMPACT_ATOMS: atom_id res chain seq x y z
N MET A 1 6.40 21.74 0.18
CA MET A 1 5.68 21.74 -1.10
C MET A 1 5.74 20.31 -1.60
N SER A 2 4.92 19.42 -1.04
CA SER A 2 5.00 17.98 -1.30
C SER A 2 4.66 17.69 -2.75
N LEU A 3 5.58 16.99 -3.41
CA LEU A 3 5.42 16.48 -4.76
C LEU A 3 4.27 15.47 -4.75
N LEU A 4 3.45 15.45 -5.80
CA LEU A 4 2.26 14.59 -5.90
C LEU A 4 2.58 13.14 -5.48
N SER A 5 2.21 12.77 -4.25
CA SER A 5 2.18 11.37 -3.85
C SER A 5 1.17 10.64 -4.75
N PRO A 6 1.52 9.49 -5.35
CA PRO A 6 0.60 8.77 -6.22
C PRO A 6 -0.68 8.42 -5.46
N ALA A 7 -1.84 8.55 -6.11
CA ALA A 7 -3.14 8.27 -5.48
C ALA A 7 -3.30 6.79 -5.06
N THR A 8 -2.53 5.90 -5.69
CA THR A 8 -2.48 4.48 -5.37
C THR A 8 -1.05 3.96 -5.42
N VAL A 9 -0.75 2.97 -4.59
CA VAL A 9 0.51 2.23 -4.59
C VAL A 9 0.28 0.74 -4.85
N SER A 10 1.33 0.02 -5.21
CA SER A 10 1.27 -1.43 -5.33
C SER A 10 1.17 -2.11 -3.95
N VAL A 11 0.69 -3.36 -3.94
CA VAL A 11 0.69 -4.19 -2.71
C VAL A 11 2.09 -4.35 -2.13
N ARG A 12 3.13 -4.42 -2.98
CA ARG A 12 4.52 -4.52 -2.51
C ARG A 12 4.96 -3.26 -1.76
N GLN A 13 4.69 -2.08 -2.32
CA GLN A 13 4.97 -0.81 -1.64
C GLN A 13 4.19 -0.71 -0.32
N ALA A 14 2.90 -1.06 -0.31
CA ALA A 14 2.10 -1.08 0.91
C ALA A 14 2.66 -2.06 1.95
N ALA A 15 3.10 -3.25 1.53
CA ALA A 15 3.71 -4.24 2.41
C ALA A 15 5.03 -3.74 3.03
N THR A 16 5.87 -3.07 2.24
CA THR A 16 7.10 -2.41 2.72
C THR A 16 6.78 -1.37 3.78
N LEU A 17 5.79 -0.51 3.53
CA LEU A 17 5.34 0.51 4.49
C LEU A 17 4.79 -0.09 5.78
N LEU A 18 4.07 -1.20 5.68
CA LEU A 18 3.51 -1.93 6.82
C LEU A 18 4.55 -2.80 7.55
N GLY A 19 5.77 -2.92 7.03
CA GLY A 19 6.81 -3.78 7.61
C GLY A 19 6.49 -5.29 7.54
N ILE A 20 5.68 -5.71 6.57
CA ILE A 20 5.29 -7.12 6.39
C ILE A 20 5.85 -7.71 5.10
N SER A 21 5.98 -9.03 5.04
CA SER A 21 6.39 -9.71 3.81
C SER A 21 5.34 -9.59 2.70
N PHE A 22 5.79 -9.60 1.44
CA PHE A 22 4.88 -9.57 0.29
C PHE A 22 3.90 -10.75 0.28
N SER A 23 4.37 -11.95 0.66
CA SER A 23 3.52 -13.13 0.77
C SER A 23 2.43 -12.95 1.82
N SER A 24 2.75 -12.37 2.99
CA SER A 24 1.77 -12.06 4.03
C SER A 24 0.74 -11.05 3.54
N ALA A 25 1.17 -9.99 2.86
CA ALA A 25 0.28 -8.99 2.27
C ALA A 25 -0.72 -9.62 1.28
N TYR A 26 -0.25 -10.44 0.33
CA TYR A 26 -1.14 -11.14 -0.61
C TYR A 26 -2.05 -12.16 0.07
N ALA A 27 -1.58 -12.84 1.12
CA ALA A 27 -2.41 -13.76 1.90
C ALA A 27 -3.54 -13.00 2.63
N ALA A 28 -3.23 -11.86 3.25
CA ALA A 28 -4.21 -11.00 3.90
C ALA A 28 -5.25 -10.46 2.91
N ILE A 29 -4.84 -10.07 1.70
CA ILE A 29 -5.77 -9.65 0.63
C ILE A 29 -6.71 -10.79 0.24
N ARG A 30 -6.18 -12.00 0.04
CA ARG A 30 -7.00 -13.17 -0.33
C ARG A 30 -7.96 -13.59 0.79
N ALA A 31 -7.59 -13.33 2.03
CA ALA A 31 -8.42 -13.58 3.21
C ALA A 31 -9.35 -12.41 3.57
N ASP A 32 -9.41 -11.35 2.74
CA ASP A 32 -10.17 -10.12 2.99
C ASP A 32 -9.83 -9.43 4.33
N ASN A 33 -8.60 -9.64 4.82
CA ASN A 33 -8.11 -9.15 6.11
C ASN A 33 -6.93 -8.19 5.93
N PHE A 34 -6.79 -7.57 4.76
CA PHE A 34 -5.81 -6.51 4.56
C PHE A 34 -6.27 -5.26 5.32
N PRO A 35 -5.37 -4.54 6.01
CA PRO A 35 -5.76 -3.50 6.96
C PRO A 35 -6.40 -2.26 6.29
N THR A 36 -6.27 -2.12 4.98
CA THR A 36 -6.91 -1.06 4.19
C THR A 36 -7.66 -1.64 3.00
N LYS A 37 -8.51 -0.83 2.36
CA LYS A 37 -9.17 -1.22 1.11
C LYS A 37 -8.14 -1.56 0.04
N VAL A 38 -8.34 -2.67 -0.67
CA VAL A 38 -7.54 -3.06 -1.85
C VAL A 38 -8.45 -3.12 -3.06
N ILE A 39 -8.00 -2.57 -4.18
CA ILE A 39 -8.74 -2.54 -5.43
C ILE A 39 -8.05 -3.47 -6.42
N GLN A 40 -8.81 -4.37 -7.04
CA GLN A 40 -8.31 -5.24 -8.11
C GLN A 40 -8.77 -4.69 -9.47
N ILE A 41 -7.82 -4.35 -10.34
CA ILE A 41 -8.07 -3.81 -11.69
C ILE A 41 -7.27 -4.63 -12.69
N GLY A 42 -7.94 -5.31 -13.62
CA GLY A 42 -7.28 -6.07 -14.70
C GLY A 42 -6.27 -7.12 -14.22
N GLY A 43 -6.51 -7.74 -13.05
CA GLY A 43 -5.60 -8.72 -12.44
C GLY A 43 -4.49 -8.13 -11.57
N ARG A 44 -4.36 -6.80 -11.49
CA ARG A 44 -3.43 -6.12 -10.60
C ARG A 44 -4.14 -5.64 -9.34
N TYR A 45 -3.48 -5.78 -8.19
CA TYR A 45 -3.91 -5.17 -6.94
C TYR A 45 -3.24 -3.81 -6.74
N VAL A 46 -4.04 -2.81 -6.38
CA VAL A 46 -3.59 -1.48 -5.99
C VAL A 46 -4.21 -1.09 -4.64
N VAL A 47 -3.44 -0.38 -3.84
CA VAL A 47 -3.82 0.09 -2.51
C VAL A 47 -3.94 1.61 -2.58
N PRO A 48 -5.10 2.20 -2.22
CA PRO A 48 -5.23 3.65 -2.15
C PRO A 48 -4.30 4.22 -1.07
N THR A 49 -3.60 5.30 -1.42
CA THR A 49 -2.57 5.89 -0.56
C THR A 49 -3.19 6.55 0.67
N ALA A 50 -4.28 7.30 0.52
CA ALA A 50 -4.93 8.02 1.61
C ALA A 50 -5.28 7.13 2.84
N PRO A 51 -6.04 6.02 2.71
CA PRO A 51 -6.35 5.17 3.86
C PRO A 51 -5.12 4.44 4.43
N LEU A 52 -4.08 4.23 3.62
CA LEU A 52 -2.82 3.65 4.09
C LEU A 52 -2.02 4.64 4.95
N LEU A 53 -1.96 5.91 4.53
CA LEU A 53 -1.34 6.99 5.28
C LEU A 53 -2.09 7.27 6.58
N GLU A 54 -3.43 7.34 6.53
CA GLU A 54 -4.30 7.49 7.70
C GLU A 54 -4.06 6.37 8.73
N LEU A 55 -3.93 5.11 8.27
CA LEU A 55 -3.66 3.98 9.14
C LEU A 55 -2.28 4.08 9.82
N LEU A 56 -1.27 4.54 9.08
CA LEU A 56 0.10 4.68 9.57
C LEU A 56 0.30 5.95 10.42
N GLY A 57 -0.65 6.89 10.41
CA GLY A 57 -0.54 8.17 11.12
C GLY A 57 0.52 9.09 10.53
N ILE A 58 0.74 9.03 9.21
CA ILE A 58 1.71 9.84 8.48
C ILE A 58 1.01 10.65 7.39
N ASP A 59 1.55 11.81 7.05
CA ASP A 59 0.91 12.73 6.09
C ASP A 59 1.36 12.50 4.64
N GLU A 60 2.50 11.83 4.43
CA GLU A 60 3.10 11.65 3.11
C GLU A 60 3.83 10.30 2.98
N LEU A 61 3.87 9.76 1.76
CA LEU A 61 4.69 8.60 1.45
C LEU A 61 6.18 8.99 1.59
N PRO A 62 7.03 8.12 2.17
CA PRO A 62 8.46 8.36 2.20
C PRO A 62 9.01 8.40 0.75
N GLU A 63 9.86 9.40 0.46
CA GLU A 63 10.42 9.63 -0.88
C GLU A 63 11.24 8.43 -1.41
N THR A 64 11.79 7.62 -0.50
CA THR A 64 12.60 6.43 -0.82
C THR A 64 11.79 5.14 -0.64
N LEU A 65 10.79 4.92 -1.48
CA LEU A 65 10.21 3.58 -1.67
C LEU A 65 10.91 2.88 -2.82
N GLU A 66 12.13 2.42 -2.59
CA GLU A 66 12.83 1.56 -3.54
C GLU A 66 12.14 0.20 -3.57
N VAL A 67 11.38 -0.04 -4.64
CA VAL A 67 10.68 -1.31 -4.86
C VAL A 67 11.66 -2.24 -5.55
N ALA A 68 12.26 -3.16 -4.79
CA ALA A 68 13.04 -4.28 -5.33
C ALA A 68 12.15 -5.31 -6.06
#